data_AF-A0A4Y2GS50-F1
#
_entry.id   AF-A0A4Y2GS50-F1
#
_cell.length_a   1.000
_cell.length_b   1.000
_cell.length_c   1.000
_cell.angle_alpha   90.00
_cell.angle_beta   90.00
_cell.angle_gamma   90.00
#
_symmetry.space_group_name_H-M   'P 1'
#
loop_
_entity.id
_entity.type
_entity.pdbx_description
1 polymer ?
#
loop_
_entity_poly.entity_id
_entity_poly.type
_entity_poly.pdbx_seq_one_letter_code
_entity_poly.pdbx_strand_id
1 'polypeptide(L)'
;MDSYLSSPPLLKDISDDEIQSHIQSDSIPNWDIIFKAFPVHTQAVELCVKLVTEASGKACEAESGDGFIRTTLVSMSTMPNFVHKSNFKVPSDKNE
;
A
#
# COMPACT_ATOMS: atom_id res chain seq x y z
N MET A 1 11.90 -16.32 -15.36
CA MET A 1 11.58 -14.99 -14.83
C MET A 1 12.83 -14.16 -14.94
N ASP A 2 12.89 -13.31 -15.96
CA ASP A 2 14.03 -12.45 -16.18
C ASP A 2 13.92 -11.31 -15.19
N SER A 3 14.75 -11.36 -14.16
CA SER A 3 15.01 -10.24 -13.25
C SER A 3 15.45 -9.08 -14.12
N TYR A 4 14.51 -8.22 -14.52
CA TYR A 4 14.80 -6.95 -15.16
C TYR A 4 15.90 -6.29 -14.36
N LEU A 5 17.07 -6.18 -14.98
CA LEU A 5 18.26 -5.53 -14.47
C LEU A 5 17.99 -4.02 -14.51
N SER A 6 16.99 -3.59 -13.71
CA SER A 6 16.68 -2.19 -13.53
C SER A 6 17.86 -1.60 -12.81
N SER A 7 18.47 -0.58 -13.41
CA SER A 7 19.53 0.18 -12.76
C SER A 7 19.05 0.59 -11.36
N PRO A 8 19.89 0.45 -10.31
CA PRO A 8 19.51 0.84 -8.97
C PRO A 8 18.95 2.25 -8.99
N PRO A 9 17.88 2.57 -8.23
CA PRO A 9 17.26 3.89 -8.26
C PRO A 9 18.24 5.04 -7.94
N LEU A 10 19.40 4.74 -7.33
CA LEU A 10 20.52 5.66 -7.14
C LEU A 10 21.16 6.15 -8.45
N LEU A 11 21.33 5.24 -9.41
CA LEU A 11 22.07 5.48 -10.65
C LEU A 11 21.13 5.85 -11.81
N LYS A 12 19.83 5.97 -11.54
CA LYS A 12 18.83 6.24 -12.59
C LYS A 12 19.08 7.55 -13.33
N ASP A 13 19.65 8.53 -12.63
CA ASP A 13 19.92 9.87 -13.16
C ASP A 13 21.37 10.04 -13.65
N ILE A 14 22.17 8.95 -13.65
CA ILE A 14 23.59 8.96 -14.02
C ILE A 14 23.77 8.15 -15.31
N SER A 15 24.51 8.71 -16.26
CA SER A 15 24.83 8.01 -17.51
C SER A 15 25.94 6.98 -17.34
N ASP A 16 25.91 5.91 -18.14
CA ASP A 16 26.97 4.88 -18.12
C ASP A 16 28.35 5.48 -18.47
N ASP A 17 28.39 6.48 -19.34
CA ASP A 17 29.61 7.20 -19.72
C ASP A 17 30.21 7.98 -18.53
N GLU A 18 29.40 8.62 -17.70
CA GLU A 18 29.85 9.29 -16.47
C GLU A 18 30.35 8.31 -15.41
N ILE A 19 29.73 7.13 -15.33
CA ILE A 19 30.20 6.06 -14.45
C ILE A 19 31.57 5.58 -14.91
N GLN A 20 31.72 5.35 -16.22
CA GLN A 20 32.98 4.89 -16.79
C GLN A 20 34.09 5.92 -16.64
N SER A 21 33.81 7.22 -16.80
CA SER A 21 34.81 8.27 -16.64
C SER A 21 35.34 8.38 -15.21
N HIS A 22 34.48 8.14 -14.21
CA HIS A 22 34.90 8.14 -12.81
C HIS A 22 35.74 6.92 -12.44
N ILE A 23 35.37 5.73 -12.95
CA ILE A 23 36.16 4.50 -12.78
C ILE A 23 37.56 4.68 -13.38
N GLN A 24 37.67 5.34 -14.54
CA GLN A 24 38.95 5.54 -15.22
C GLN A 24 39.81 6.65 -14.62
N SER A 25 39.20 7.65 -13.96
CA SER A 25 39.93 8.77 -13.36
C SER A 25 40.37 8.55 -11.92
N ASP A 26 40.01 7.39 -11.31
CA ASP A 26 40.19 7.10 -9.87
C ASP A 26 39.70 8.24 -8.96
N SER A 27 38.79 9.07 -9.47
CA SER A 27 38.26 10.22 -8.74
C SER A 27 36.96 9.84 -8.05
N ILE A 28 36.81 10.29 -6.81
CA ILE A 28 35.57 10.07 -6.06
C ILE A 28 34.50 10.96 -6.70
N PRO A 29 33.44 10.38 -7.30
CA PRO A 29 32.37 11.17 -7.86
C PRO A 29 31.71 11.98 -6.75
N ASN A 30 31.44 13.26 -7.01
CA ASN A 30 30.55 14.06 -6.17
C ASN A 30 29.08 13.71 -6.46
N TRP A 31 28.78 12.41 -6.47
CA TRP A 31 27.41 11.95 -6.49
C TRP A 31 26.92 12.04 -5.05
N ASP A 32 25.86 12.81 -4.84
CA ASP A 32 25.14 12.94 -3.55
C ASP A 32 24.63 11.58 -3.00
N ILE A 33 24.85 10.51 -3.75
CA ILE A 33 24.68 9.10 -3.42
C ILE A 33 25.34 8.71 -2.09
N ILE A 34 26.55 9.18 -1.79
CA ILE A 34 27.27 8.82 -0.55
C ILE A 34 26.63 9.54 0.67
N PHE A 35 26.03 10.71 0.45
CA PHE A 35 25.47 11.57 1.49
C PHE A 35 23.98 11.40 1.74
N LYS A 36 23.26 10.81 0.79
CA LYS A 36 21.87 10.40 1.03
C LYS A 36 21.93 9.25 2.03
N ALA A 37 21.76 9.57 3.32
CA ALA A 37 21.73 8.61 4.40
C ALA A 37 20.61 7.61 4.13
N PHE A 38 20.94 6.56 3.39
CA PHE A 38 20.03 5.44 3.21
C PHE A 38 19.93 4.81 4.59
N PRO A 39 18.71 4.67 5.15
CA PRO A 39 18.56 3.82 6.31
C PRO A 39 19.20 2.48 5.95
N VAL A 40 20.20 2.07 6.76
CA VAL A 40 20.84 0.75 6.62
C VAL A 40 19.72 -0.29 6.52
N HIS A 41 19.89 -1.35 5.74
CA HIS A 41 18.84 -2.34 5.44
C HIS A 41 17.90 -2.64 6.63
N THR A 42 18.45 -2.78 7.84
CA THR A 42 17.71 -2.93 9.10
C THR A 42 16.78 -1.75 9.42
N GLN A 43 17.24 -0.51 9.39
CA GLN A 43 16.41 0.68 9.63
C GLN A 43 15.29 0.84 8.60
N ALA A 44 15.56 0.53 7.32
CA ALA A 44 14.53 0.61 6.29
C ALA A 44 13.39 -0.38 6.57
N VAL A 45 13.76 -1.61 6.95
CA VAL A 45 12.81 -2.66 7.35
C VAL A 45 12.07 -2.26 8.62
N GLU A 46 12.76 -1.77 9.65
CA GLU A 46 12.14 -1.31 10.91
C GLU A 46 11.10 -0.20 10.68
N LEU A 47 11.42 0.80 9.86
CA LEU A 47 10.51 1.89 9.51
C LEU A 47 9.29 1.37 8.73
N CYS A 48 9.50 0.45 7.78
CA CYS A 48 8.42 -0.13 6.99
C CYS A 48 7.46 -0.95 7.86
N VAL A 49 8.01 -1.80 8.74
CA VAL A 49 7.23 -2.59 9.71
C VAL A 49 6.45 -1.67 10.65
N LYS A 50 7.06 -0.58 11.13
CA LYS A 50 6.39 0.40 11.98
C LYS A 50 5.21 1.06 11.26
N LEU A 51 5.40 1.54 10.03
CA LEU A 51 4.36 2.17 9.22
C LEU A 51 3.20 1.20 8.94
N VAL A 52 3.50 -0.03 8.54
CA VAL A 52 2.48 -1.07 8.29
C VAL A 52 1.70 -1.37 9.56
N THR A 53 2.37 -1.46 10.71
CA THR A 53 1.72 -1.74 11.99
C THR A 53 0.81 -0.59 12.44
N GLU A 54 1.28 0.65 12.31
CA GLU A 54 0.49 1.85 12.64
C GLU A 54 -0.72 2.02 11.72
N ALA A 55 -0.51 1.87 10.41
CA ALA A 55 -1.58 1.94 9.42
C ALA A 55 -2.60 0.81 9.60
N SER A 56 -2.13 -0.41 9.89
CA SER A 56 -3.01 -1.55 10.19
C SER A 56 -3.78 -1.35 11.49
N GLY A 57 -3.13 -0.82 12.54
CA GLY A 57 -3.81 -0.49 13.80
C GLY A 57 -4.88 0.59 13.63
N LYS A 58 -4.66 1.56 12.73
CA LYS A 58 -5.65 2.59 12.38
C LYS A 58 -6.75 2.07 11.45
N ALA A 59 -6.43 1.22 10.49
CA ALA A 59 -7.42 0.59 9.60
C ALA A 59 -8.29 -0.44 10.36
N CYS A 60 -7.71 -1.11 11.34
CA CYS A 60 -8.36 -2.05 12.24
C CYS A 60 -8.85 -1.37 13.53
N GLU A 61 -8.83 -0.02 13.58
CA GLU A 61 -9.36 0.74 14.72
C GLU A 61 -10.80 0.26 14.93
N ALA A 62 -11.04 -0.32 16.11
CA ALA A 62 -12.20 -1.14 16.44
C ALA A 62 -13.53 -0.43 16.15
N GLU A 63 -13.50 0.89 16.05
CA GLU A 63 -14.61 1.78 15.76
C GLU A 63 -15.17 1.59 14.33
N SER A 64 -14.31 1.26 13.36
CA SER A 64 -14.72 0.98 11.97
C SER A 64 -15.28 -0.44 11.78
N GLY A 65 -14.69 -1.42 12.47
CA GLY A 65 -15.17 -2.80 12.44
C GLY A 65 -16.48 -2.98 13.20
N ASP A 66 -16.59 -2.38 14.38
CA ASP A 66 -17.76 -2.50 15.25
C ASP A 66 -18.93 -1.68 14.69
N GLY A 67 -18.67 -0.52 14.07
CA GLY A 67 -19.67 0.23 13.31
C GLY A 67 -20.20 -0.52 12.10
N PHE A 68 -19.35 -1.17 11.31
CA PHE A 68 -19.76 -1.97 10.16
C PHE A 68 -20.54 -3.22 10.57
N ILE A 69 -20.07 -3.96 11.58
CA ILE A 69 -20.75 -5.14 12.12
C ILE A 69 -22.11 -4.75 12.70
N ARG A 70 -22.18 -3.69 13.52
CA ARG A 70 -23.45 -3.18 14.08
C ARG A 70 -24.41 -2.71 12.99
N THR A 71 -23.93 -1.95 12.01
CA THR A 71 -24.77 -1.49 10.88
C THR A 71 -25.30 -2.67 10.07
N THR A 72 -24.46 -3.68 9.80
CA THR A 72 -24.86 -4.89 9.09
C THR A 72 -25.90 -5.68 9.89
N LEU A 73 -25.68 -5.87 11.18
CA LEU A 73 -26.58 -6.62 12.06
C LEU A 73 -27.93 -5.90 12.24
N VAL A 74 -27.94 -4.57 12.31
CA VAL A 74 -29.17 -3.75 12.32
C VAL A 74 -29.90 -3.81 10.98
N SER A 75 -29.20 -3.78 9.85
CA SER A 75 -29.82 -3.96 8.53
C SER A 75 -30.47 -5.34 8.42
N MET A 76 -29.79 -6.38 8.92
CA MET A 76 -30.31 -7.76 8.91
C MET A 76 -31.52 -7.93 9.85
N SER A 77 -31.53 -7.29 11.02
CA SER A 77 -32.68 -7.34 11.93
C SER A 77 -33.90 -6.55 11.41
N THR A 78 -33.67 -5.57 10.54
CA THR A 78 -34.74 -4.79 9.89
C THR A 78 -35.34 -5.52 8.69
N MET A 79 -34.66 -6.53 8.12
CA MET A 79 -35.23 -7.29 7.00
C MET A 79 -36.42 -8.15 7.44
N PRO A 80 -37.53 -8.15 6.68
CA PRO A 80 -38.66 -9.03 6.97
C PRO A 80 -38.26 -10.51 6.87
N ASN A 81 -38.72 -11.32 7.80
CA ASN A 81 -38.55 -12.77 7.71
C ASN A 81 -39.47 -13.34 6.63
N PHE A 82 -38.88 -13.92 5.58
CA PHE A 82 -39.62 -14.61 4.53
C PHE A 82 -39.55 -16.12 4.73
N VAL A 83 -40.69 -16.74 5.05
CA VAL A 83 -40.80 -18.21 5.23
C VAL A 83 -40.55 -18.96 3.91
N HIS A 84 -40.91 -18.36 2.78
CA HIS A 84 -40.72 -18.92 1.44
C HIS A 84 -40.18 -17.88 0.47
N LYS A 85 -39.31 -18.30 -0.46
CA LYS A 85 -38.69 -17.42 -1.47
C LYS A 85 -39.72 -16.71 -2.36
N SER A 86 -40.88 -17.33 -2.60
CA SER A 86 -42.01 -16.75 -3.36
C SER A 86 -42.60 -15.49 -2.73
N ASN A 87 -42.37 -15.28 -1.42
CA ASN A 87 -42.90 -14.13 -0.69
C ASN A 87 -42.05 -12.86 -0.89
N PHE A 88 -40.84 -12.99 -1.46
CA PHE A 88 -40.01 -11.86 -1.81
C PHE A 88 -40.56 -11.18 -3.07
N LYS A 89 -41.06 -9.96 -2.92
CA LYS A 89 -41.45 -9.09 -4.04
C LYS A 89 -40.35 -8.07 -4.27
N VAL A 90 -39.81 -8.02 -5.48
CA VAL A 90 -38.88 -6.96 -5.90
C VAL A 90 -39.65 -5.64 -5.89
N PRO A 91 -39.15 -4.59 -5.21
CA PRO A 91 -39.75 -3.27 -5.29
C PRO A 91 -39.77 -2.84 -6.76
N SER A 92 -40.96 -2.55 -7.32
CA SER A 92 -41.02 -1.94 -8.64
C SER A 92 -40.73 -0.46 -8.49
N ASP A 93 -39.71 0.05 -9.17
CA ASP A 93 -39.43 1.48 -9.23
C ASP A 93 -40.63 2.20 -9.86
N LYS A 94 -41.51 2.75 -9.01
CA LYS A 94 -42.49 3.72 -9.45
C LYS A 94 -41.79 5.08 -9.40
N ASN A 95 -41.20 5.45 -10.54
CA ASN A 95 -40.88 6.84 -10.82
C ASN A 95 -42.21 7.58 -11.01
N GLU A 96 -42.57 8.41 -10.05
CA GLU A 96 -43.47 9.57 -10.21
C GLU A 96 -42.90 10.74 -9.41
#